data_AF-A0A809PT61-F1
#
_entry.id   AF-A0A809PT61-F1
#
_cell.length_a   1.000
_cell.length_b   1.000
_cell.length_c   1.000
_cell.angle_alpha   90.00
_cell.angle_beta   90.00
_cell.angle_gamma   90.00
#
_symmetry.space_group_name_H-M   'P 1'
#
loop_
_entity.id
_entity.type
_entity.pdbx_description
1 polymer ?
#
loop_
_entity_poly.entity_id
_entity_poly.type
_entity_poly.pdbx_seq_one_letter_code
_entity_poly.pdbx_strand_id
1 'polypeptide(L)'
;MNRLRPRTVPFGDFVNSAPQYVKEGEDSGYSYLPASTPGKGSYGGYLLTKYNRTPMVYIGSNDGMLHAINGTTGVEEFAYVPKAVMSNLPLLSRTTYGHRFFVDGTPNVGDYYDNGWKTALVGTTGAGGRAVFAMDITVPTLPAFGADKILWEINSTTQPELGYTIGTPQIGRMPNGDWVAILGNGYESFSKRAQLFIIRLTDGAVTKIDTGVGNATTPNGLATPKLIVGSDATIKAIFAGDLLGNLWKFDVKSSGTTIAFSGSPLFQAKIGGVAQPITVQPDMIPHSKGGMMLLFGTGKIYETEDALNTDVQSLYGVWDQTGVPSVSSPTSISGSQSALQKRTLSWSGSNAYAVSNETVDWTSKRGWYMDLNLSTGERLTIDPQIFFDEIVFTTIIPASAVDTCSSDGKSTTFILNAINGNVFPYPTFDTTGDNKVTSADAIIAGKQGGLTFGSTLLKNGPSAIIYQPESSGAGLSGNGTRATAIVPSYNPTRRIWKQILRTD
;
A
#
# COMPACT_ATOMS: atom_id res chain seq x y z
N MET A 1 -10.68 -44.84 0.39
CA MET A 1 -10.20 -43.84 -0.59
C MET A 1 -10.35 -42.46 0.03
N ASN A 2 -9.26 -41.74 0.25
CA ASN A 2 -9.31 -40.40 0.85
C ASN A 2 -10.11 -39.46 -0.05
N ARG A 3 -11.28 -39.04 0.42
CA ARG A 3 -12.18 -38.11 -0.29
C ARG A 3 -11.77 -36.64 -0.13
N LEU A 4 -10.75 -36.36 0.68
CA LEU A 4 -10.28 -35.03 1.01
C LEU A 4 -8.80 -34.89 0.67
N ARG A 5 -8.41 -33.69 0.24
CA ARG A 5 -7.01 -33.30 0.05
C ARG A 5 -6.24 -33.40 1.38
N PRO A 6 -5.03 -33.96 1.41
CA PRO A 6 -4.19 -33.94 2.61
C PRO A 6 -3.72 -32.51 2.93
N ARG A 7 -3.85 -32.09 4.19
CA ARG A 7 -3.33 -30.82 4.71
C ARG A 7 -2.03 -31.08 5.47
N THR A 8 -0.93 -30.49 5.05
CA THR A 8 0.40 -30.68 5.67
C THR A 8 0.79 -29.56 6.64
N VAL A 9 0.09 -28.41 6.60
CA VAL A 9 0.35 -27.23 7.44
C VAL A 9 -0.96 -26.62 7.97
N PRO A 10 -0.95 -26.00 9.16
CA PRO A 10 -2.17 -25.51 9.82
C PRO A 10 -2.77 -24.23 9.22
N PHE A 11 -2.06 -23.52 8.34
CA PHE A 11 -2.53 -22.33 7.64
C PHE A 11 -2.63 -22.56 6.14
N GLY A 12 -3.50 -21.81 5.48
CA GLY A 12 -3.38 -21.55 4.05
C GLY A 12 -2.14 -20.72 3.74
N ASP A 13 -1.84 -20.56 2.47
CA ASP A 13 -0.75 -19.72 2.02
C ASP A 13 -1.10 -18.22 2.16
N PHE A 14 -0.10 -17.45 2.59
CA PHE A 14 -0.16 -16.00 2.69
C PHE A 14 0.45 -15.43 1.43
N VAL A 15 -0.41 -14.97 0.51
CA VAL A 15 0.02 -14.33 -0.73
C VAL A 15 0.07 -12.82 -0.50
N ASN A 16 -0.98 -12.08 -0.83
CA ASN A 16 -0.90 -10.61 -0.84
C ASN A 16 -1.09 -9.95 0.54
N SER A 17 -1.49 -10.71 1.56
CA SER A 17 -1.73 -10.17 2.90
C SER A 17 -0.43 -10.04 3.71
N ALA A 18 -0.21 -8.85 4.27
CA ALA A 18 0.82 -8.57 5.25
C ALA A 18 0.30 -8.75 6.69
N PRO A 19 1.09 -9.36 7.60
CA PRO A 19 0.73 -9.43 9.01
C PRO A 19 0.71 -8.03 9.65
N GLN A 20 -0.33 -7.75 10.44
CA GLN A 20 -0.45 -6.52 11.24
C GLN A 20 -0.24 -6.85 12.71
N TYR A 21 0.85 -6.32 13.29
CA TYR A 21 1.14 -6.47 14.71
C TYR A 21 0.47 -5.34 15.51
N VAL A 22 -0.32 -5.71 16.51
CA VAL A 22 -1.12 -4.79 17.31
C VAL A 22 -0.84 -5.04 18.79
N LYS A 23 -0.18 -4.09 19.44
CA LYS A 23 0.04 -4.09 20.90
C LYS A 23 -0.04 -2.65 21.43
N GLU A 24 1.13 -2.04 21.59
CA GLU A 24 1.38 -0.71 22.12
C GLU A 24 2.07 0.15 21.05
N GLY A 25 2.08 1.48 21.23
CA GLY A 25 2.89 2.40 20.40
C GLY A 25 2.19 3.02 19.19
N GLU A 26 1.01 2.53 18.80
CA GLU A 26 0.18 3.23 17.81
C GLU A 26 -0.55 4.39 18.46
N ASP A 27 0.05 5.57 18.36
CA ASP A 27 -0.62 6.84 18.61
C ASP A 27 -0.99 7.48 17.25
N SER A 28 -2.29 7.47 16.95
CA SER A 28 -2.85 8.14 15.76
C SER A 28 -2.93 9.68 15.88
N GLY A 29 -2.41 10.27 16.96
CA GLY A 29 -2.37 11.71 17.16
C GLY A 29 -3.70 12.34 17.58
N TYR A 30 -4.65 11.56 18.09
CA TYR A 30 -5.99 12.08 18.42
C TYR A 30 -6.03 12.98 19.67
N SER A 31 -4.91 13.16 20.36
CA SER A 31 -4.72 14.24 21.34
C SER A 31 -4.76 15.63 20.69
N TYR A 32 -4.46 15.73 19.38
CA TYR A 32 -4.51 16.97 18.60
C TYR A 32 -5.89 17.30 18.02
N LEU A 33 -6.91 16.46 18.25
CA LEU A 33 -8.28 16.75 17.82
C LEU A 33 -8.77 18.13 18.33
N PRO A 34 -9.74 18.78 17.68
CA PRO A 34 -10.34 20.03 18.20
C PRO A 34 -10.86 19.88 19.62
N ALA A 35 -10.76 20.93 20.45
CA ALA A 35 -11.04 20.87 21.90
C ALA A 35 -12.43 20.33 22.27
N SER A 36 -13.45 20.59 21.46
CA SER A 36 -14.82 20.12 21.65
C SER A 36 -15.08 18.71 21.13
N THR A 37 -14.07 18.01 20.60
CA THR A 37 -14.25 16.70 20.00
C THR A 37 -14.43 15.63 21.09
N PRO A 38 -15.52 14.84 21.04
CA PRO A 38 -15.70 13.71 21.94
C PRO A 38 -14.49 12.77 21.93
N GLY A 39 -14.08 12.31 23.12
CA GLY A 39 -12.94 11.43 23.28
C GLY A 39 -11.57 12.12 23.36
N LYS A 40 -11.40 13.37 22.89
CA LYS A 40 -10.08 14.05 22.91
C LYS A 40 -9.41 13.97 24.29
N GLY A 41 -10.13 14.37 25.33
CA GLY A 41 -9.59 14.45 26.70
C GLY A 41 -9.24 13.09 27.31
N SER A 42 -9.84 12.00 26.83
CA SER A 42 -9.62 10.64 27.35
C SER A 42 -8.66 9.80 26.52
N TYR A 43 -8.22 10.29 25.36
CA TYR A 43 -7.37 9.54 24.44
C TYR A 43 -5.99 9.21 25.03
N GLY A 44 -5.38 10.14 25.77
CA GLY A 44 -4.13 9.85 26.49
C GLY A 44 -4.28 8.70 27.49
N GLY A 45 -5.43 8.62 28.18
CA GLY A 45 -5.77 7.49 29.04
C GLY A 45 -5.94 6.18 28.25
N TYR A 46 -6.57 6.24 27.07
CA TYR A 46 -6.72 5.09 26.20
C TYR A 46 -5.37 4.54 25.71
N LEU A 47 -4.41 5.39 25.36
CA LEU A 47 -3.05 4.96 24.99
C LEU A 47 -2.37 4.15 26.09
N LEU A 48 -2.58 4.51 27.36
CA LEU A 48 -2.07 3.74 28.51
C LEU A 48 -2.71 2.35 28.60
N THR A 49 -3.99 2.21 28.24
CA THR A 49 -4.66 0.89 28.22
C THR A 49 -4.06 -0.02 27.15
N LYS A 50 -3.66 0.53 25.99
CA LYS A 50 -3.02 -0.24 24.91
C LYS A 50 -1.67 -0.84 25.31
N TYR A 51 -0.95 -0.20 26.22
CA TYR A 51 0.33 -0.70 26.72
C TYR A 51 0.20 -2.08 27.39
N ASN A 52 -0.94 -2.33 28.03
CA ASN A 52 -1.23 -3.60 28.69
C ASN A 52 -2.08 -4.55 27.83
N ARG A 53 -2.36 -4.19 26.58
CA ARG A 53 -3.15 -5.03 25.67
C ARG A 53 -2.33 -6.26 25.25
N THR A 54 -2.99 -7.41 25.17
CA THR A 54 -2.40 -8.63 24.59
C THR A 54 -1.90 -8.33 23.18
N PRO A 55 -0.61 -8.59 22.88
CA PRO A 55 -0.10 -8.42 21.53
C PRO A 55 -0.79 -9.40 20.59
N MET A 56 -1.23 -8.92 19.43
CA MET A 56 -1.89 -9.71 18.40
C MET A 56 -1.23 -9.52 17.04
N VAL A 57 -1.26 -10.54 16.22
CA VAL A 57 -0.90 -10.50 14.79
C VAL A 57 -2.14 -10.88 13.99
N TYR A 58 -2.57 -10.00 13.09
CA TYR A 58 -3.68 -10.25 12.18
C TYR A 58 -3.20 -10.44 10.76
N ILE A 59 -3.66 -11.50 10.09
CA ILE A 59 -3.26 -11.79 8.72
C ILE A 59 -4.36 -12.54 7.97
N GLY A 60 -4.66 -12.13 6.74
CA GLY A 60 -5.55 -12.85 5.83
C GLY A 60 -4.83 -14.06 5.22
N SER A 61 -5.50 -15.20 5.14
CA SER A 61 -5.01 -16.41 4.51
C SER A 61 -5.95 -16.94 3.42
N ASN A 62 -5.36 -17.63 2.45
CA ASN A 62 -6.06 -18.31 1.37
C ASN A 62 -6.64 -19.68 1.78
N ASP A 63 -6.73 -19.98 3.08
CA ASP A 63 -7.62 -21.02 3.62
C ASP A 63 -9.01 -20.48 4.02
N GLY A 64 -9.29 -19.20 3.76
CA GLY A 64 -10.63 -18.63 3.94
C GLY A 64 -10.78 -17.60 5.05
N MET A 65 -9.73 -17.38 5.85
CA MET A 65 -9.84 -16.73 7.13
C MET A 65 -8.94 -15.51 7.26
N LEU A 66 -9.40 -14.53 8.04
CA LEU A 66 -8.50 -13.66 8.79
C LEU A 66 -8.13 -14.37 10.09
N HIS A 67 -6.85 -14.62 10.32
CA HIS A 67 -6.34 -15.21 11.55
C HIS A 67 -5.94 -14.13 12.54
N ALA A 68 -6.27 -14.32 13.82
CA ALA A 68 -5.82 -13.50 14.94
C ALA A 68 -4.93 -14.34 15.86
N ILE A 69 -3.64 -14.08 15.83
CA ILE A 69 -2.61 -14.88 16.49
C ILE A 69 -2.04 -14.07 17.65
N ASN A 70 -1.93 -14.68 18.83
CA ASN A 70 -1.27 -14.08 19.98
C ASN A 70 0.21 -13.82 19.66
N GLY A 71 0.62 -12.55 19.67
CA GLY A 71 1.98 -12.13 19.31
C GLY A 71 3.06 -12.53 20.33
N THR A 72 2.69 -13.05 21.51
CA THR A 72 3.63 -13.58 22.50
C THR A 72 3.74 -15.10 22.40
N THR A 73 2.62 -15.81 22.30
CA THR A 73 2.61 -17.28 22.37
C THR A 73 2.61 -17.94 21.00
N GLY A 74 2.24 -17.23 19.94
CA GLY A 74 2.02 -17.77 18.60
C GLY A 74 0.75 -18.62 18.47
N VAL A 75 -0.10 -18.66 19.50
CA VAL A 75 -1.37 -19.41 19.48
C VAL A 75 -2.45 -18.58 18.80
N GLU A 76 -3.24 -19.19 17.93
CA GLU A 76 -4.43 -18.56 17.33
C GLU A 76 -5.52 -18.37 18.39
N GLU A 77 -5.94 -17.13 18.60
CA GLU A 77 -7.02 -16.75 19.54
C GLU A 77 -8.39 -16.89 18.88
N PHE A 78 -8.51 -16.44 17.62
CA PHE A 78 -9.71 -16.64 16.80
C PHE A 78 -9.37 -16.55 15.31
N ALA A 79 -10.33 -16.99 14.49
CA ALA A 79 -10.33 -16.78 13.05
C ALA A 79 -11.70 -16.24 12.62
N TYR A 80 -11.69 -15.31 11.67
CA TYR A 80 -12.90 -14.74 11.09
C TYR A 80 -13.02 -15.16 9.62
N VAL A 81 -14.18 -15.72 9.26
CA VAL A 81 -14.51 -16.11 7.88
C VAL A 81 -15.52 -15.11 7.32
N PRO A 82 -15.14 -14.26 6.34
CA PRO A 82 -16.08 -13.39 5.66
C PRO A 82 -17.18 -14.20 4.96
N LYS A 83 -18.42 -13.74 5.04
CA LYS A 83 -19.57 -14.41 4.38
C LYS A 83 -19.35 -14.54 2.87
N ALA A 84 -18.71 -13.55 2.26
CA ALA A 84 -18.40 -13.56 0.82
C ALA A 84 -17.55 -14.76 0.36
N VAL A 85 -16.71 -15.35 1.23
CA VAL A 85 -15.84 -16.47 0.86
C VAL A 85 -16.36 -17.84 1.32
N MET A 86 -17.38 -17.88 2.19
CA MET A 86 -17.91 -19.11 2.77
C MET A 86 -18.35 -20.14 1.74
N SER A 87 -18.98 -19.71 0.64
CA SER A 87 -19.46 -20.60 -0.42
C SER A 87 -18.34 -21.33 -1.17
N ASN A 88 -17.12 -20.79 -1.13
CA ASN A 88 -15.95 -21.36 -1.79
C ASN A 88 -15.13 -22.28 -0.88
N LEU A 89 -15.33 -22.25 0.45
CA LEU A 89 -14.54 -23.07 1.39
C LEU A 89 -14.58 -24.58 1.10
N PRO A 90 -15.70 -25.18 0.67
CA PRO A 90 -15.72 -26.61 0.30
C PRO A 90 -14.78 -26.96 -0.86
N LEU A 91 -14.29 -25.99 -1.63
CA LEU A 91 -13.30 -26.22 -2.68
C LEU A 91 -11.93 -26.61 -2.12
N LEU A 92 -11.56 -26.07 -0.94
CA LEU A 92 -10.26 -26.35 -0.30
C LEU A 92 -10.04 -27.83 0.01
N SER A 93 -11.12 -28.57 0.24
CA SER A 93 -11.05 -29.99 0.56
C SER A 93 -11.00 -30.90 -0.66
N ARG A 94 -11.18 -30.38 -1.88
CA ARG A 94 -11.19 -31.18 -3.12
C ARG A 94 -9.77 -31.66 -3.46
N THR A 95 -9.63 -32.93 -3.82
CA THR A 95 -8.34 -33.50 -4.25
C THR A 95 -7.82 -32.89 -5.56
N THR A 96 -8.70 -32.27 -6.35
CA THR A 96 -8.38 -31.55 -7.60
C THR A 96 -8.26 -30.03 -7.40
N TYR A 97 -8.03 -29.57 -6.17
CA TYR A 97 -7.90 -28.14 -5.88
C TYR A 97 -6.74 -27.51 -6.67
N GLY A 98 -7.05 -26.47 -7.46
CA GLY A 98 -6.10 -25.48 -7.94
C GLY A 98 -6.06 -24.29 -6.98
N HIS A 99 -4.92 -23.58 -6.91
CA HIS A 99 -4.77 -22.44 -6.01
C HIS A 99 -5.83 -21.37 -6.30
N ARG A 100 -6.53 -20.91 -5.26
CA ARG A 100 -7.57 -19.89 -5.34
C ARG A 100 -7.43 -18.92 -4.17
N PHE A 101 -7.67 -17.64 -4.42
CA PHE A 101 -7.64 -16.66 -3.33
C PHE A 101 -8.91 -16.71 -2.49
N PHE A 102 -8.76 -16.40 -1.21
CA PHE A 102 -9.88 -16.23 -0.28
C PHE A 102 -9.81 -14.90 0.48
N VAL A 103 -9.11 -14.86 1.62
CA VAL A 103 -8.89 -13.63 2.38
C VAL A 103 -7.45 -13.22 2.16
N ASP A 104 -7.23 -12.39 1.15
CA ASP A 104 -5.90 -12.12 0.62
C ASP A 104 -5.48 -10.65 0.75
N GLY A 105 -6.38 -9.79 1.26
CA GLY A 105 -6.11 -8.39 1.50
C GLY A 105 -5.36 -8.15 2.79
N THR A 106 -4.39 -7.24 2.78
CA THR A 106 -3.75 -6.74 4.00
C THR A 106 -4.77 -5.95 4.83
N PRO A 107 -5.06 -6.36 6.08
CA PRO A 107 -5.92 -5.56 6.95
C PRO A 107 -5.20 -4.30 7.41
N ASN A 108 -5.97 -3.30 7.84
CA ASN A 108 -5.44 -2.13 8.53
C ASN A 108 -6.12 -1.96 9.89
N VAL A 109 -5.42 -1.32 10.81
CA VAL A 109 -5.84 -1.11 12.19
C VAL A 109 -5.79 0.37 12.50
N GLY A 110 -6.79 0.86 13.23
CA GLY A 110 -6.87 2.27 13.59
C GLY A 110 -7.86 2.51 14.71
N ASP A 111 -7.59 3.52 15.52
CA ASP A 111 -8.52 3.87 16.60
C ASP A 111 -9.71 4.66 16.07
N TYR A 112 -10.82 4.50 16.78
CA TYR A 112 -12.02 5.29 16.60
C TYR A 112 -12.70 5.54 17.94
N TYR A 113 -13.56 6.56 17.97
CA TYR A 113 -14.33 6.91 19.14
C TYR A 113 -15.82 6.68 18.90
N ASP A 114 -16.40 5.83 19.73
CA ASP A 114 -17.83 5.56 19.78
C ASP A 114 -18.23 5.31 21.24
N ASN A 115 -18.64 6.40 21.92
CA ASN A 115 -18.94 6.42 23.36
C ASN A 115 -17.81 5.84 24.24
N GLY A 116 -16.58 5.90 23.73
CA GLY A 116 -15.39 5.24 24.28
C GLY A 116 -14.37 5.01 23.16
N TRP A 117 -13.08 5.02 23.51
CA TRP A 117 -12.04 4.72 22.54
C TRP A 117 -11.94 3.23 22.28
N LYS A 118 -11.84 2.88 21.01
CA LYS A 118 -11.81 1.51 20.50
C LYS A 118 -10.77 1.41 19.39
N THR A 119 -10.25 0.21 19.13
CA THR A 119 -9.40 -0.09 17.98
C THR A 119 -10.19 -0.91 16.98
N ALA A 120 -10.38 -0.39 15.76
CA ALA A 120 -10.97 -1.13 14.66
C ALA A 120 -9.90 -1.84 13.84
N LEU A 121 -10.22 -3.03 13.35
CA LEU A 121 -9.54 -3.69 12.24
C LEU A 121 -10.47 -3.68 11.04
N VAL A 122 -9.97 -3.25 9.89
CA VAL A 122 -10.68 -3.30 8.62
C VAL A 122 -9.90 -4.19 7.66
N GLY A 123 -10.54 -5.25 7.19
CA GLY A 123 -9.95 -6.21 6.26
C GLY A 123 -10.71 -6.27 4.94
N THR A 124 -10.04 -6.79 3.92
CA THR A 124 -10.65 -7.08 2.62
C THR A 124 -10.36 -8.52 2.22
N THR A 125 -11.18 -9.06 1.30
CA THR A 125 -10.92 -10.36 0.71
C THR A 125 -9.80 -10.34 -0.36
N GLY A 126 -9.25 -9.16 -0.70
CA GLY A 126 -8.23 -9.04 -1.73
C GLY A 126 -8.71 -9.59 -3.07
N ALA A 127 -7.95 -10.51 -3.66
CA ALA A 127 -8.29 -11.19 -4.90
C ALA A 127 -9.33 -12.33 -4.73
N GLY A 128 -9.61 -12.78 -3.49
CA GLY A 128 -10.47 -13.95 -3.25
C GLY A 128 -11.97 -13.69 -3.27
N GLY A 129 -12.35 -12.42 -3.28
CA GLY A 129 -13.74 -12.00 -3.32
C GLY A 129 -13.85 -10.48 -3.37
N ARG A 130 -15.10 -10.00 -3.44
CA ARG A 130 -15.41 -8.56 -3.45
C ARG A 130 -16.14 -8.20 -2.17
N ALA A 131 -15.38 -8.13 -1.08
CA ALA A 131 -15.90 -7.84 0.24
C ALA A 131 -14.90 -7.10 1.13
N VAL A 132 -15.46 -6.30 2.04
CA VAL A 132 -14.75 -5.55 3.07
C VAL A 132 -15.50 -5.76 4.36
N PHE A 133 -14.77 -5.95 5.45
CA PHE A 133 -15.34 -6.19 6.76
C PHE A 133 -14.58 -5.38 7.82
N ALA A 134 -15.27 -5.05 8.90
CA ALA A 134 -14.68 -4.36 10.03
C ALA A 134 -15.07 -5.03 11.35
N MET A 135 -14.15 -5.00 12.31
CA MET A 135 -14.33 -5.55 13.65
C MET A 135 -13.65 -4.68 14.71
N ASP A 136 -14.20 -4.69 15.92
CA ASP A 136 -13.62 -4.06 17.09
C ASP A 136 -12.65 -5.03 17.78
N ILE A 137 -11.36 -4.74 17.70
CA ILE A 137 -10.27 -5.53 18.28
C ILE A 137 -9.71 -4.91 19.56
N THR A 138 -10.48 -4.06 20.25
CA THR A 138 -10.04 -3.42 21.50
C THR A 138 -9.66 -4.46 22.55
N VAL A 139 -10.46 -5.53 22.67
CA VAL A 139 -10.18 -6.69 23.53
C VAL A 139 -10.23 -7.94 22.66
N PRO A 140 -9.08 -8.41 22.14
CA PRO A 140 -9.04 -9.40 21.06
C PRO A 140 -8.98 -10.86 21.53
N THR A 141 -9.14 -11.12 22.84
CA THR A 141 -9.04 -12.47 23.41
C THR A 141 -10.41 -13.06 23.72
N LEU A 142 -10.54 -14.38 23.59
CA LEU A 142 -11.75 -15.09 23.99
C LEU A 142 -11.86 -15.19 25.53
N PRO A 143 -13.09 -15.17 26.10
CA PRO A 143 -14.38 -15.06 25.43
C PRO A 143 -14.86 -13.61 25.22
N ALA A 144 -14.01 -12.60 25.48
CA ALA A 144 -14.40 -11.18 25.37
C ALA A 144 -14.61 -10.71 23.92
N PHE A 145 -13.92 -11.35 22.98
CA PHE A 145 -14.18 -11.19 21.55
C PHE A 145 -15.30 -12.13 21.10
N GLY A 146 -16.38 -11.57 20.54
CA GLY A 146 -17.56 -12.31 20.12
C GLY A 146 -18.22 -11.70 18.88
N ALA A 147 -19.38 -12.23 18.49
CA ALA A 147 -20.10 -11.76 17.30
C ALA A 147 -20.52 -10.27 17.39
N ASP A 148 -20.69 -9.74 18.60
CA ASP A 148 -20.96 -8.33 18.88
C ASP A 148 -19.79 -7.40 18.56
N LYS A 149 -18.59 -7.96 18.31
CA LYS A 149 -17.40 -7.22 17.88
C LYS A 149 -17.26 -7.13 16.37
N ILE A 150 -18.10 -7.82 15.60
CA ILE A 150 -18.15 -7.64 14.15
C ILE A 150 -18.98 -6.39 13.87
N LEU A 151 -18.35 -5.33 13.38
CA LEU A 151 -19.00 -4.05 13.14
C LEU A 151 -19.92 -4.16 11.91
N TRP A 152 -19.38 -4.67 10.81
CA TRP A 152 -20.10 -4.87 9.56
C TRP A 152 -19.30 -5.69 8.54
N GLU A 153 -19.99 -6.25 7.56
CA GLU A 153 -19.43 -6.77 6.32
C GLU A 153 -20.24 -6.22 5.14
N ILE A 154 -19.56 -5.64 4.16
CA ILE A 154 -20.15 -5.23 2.89
C ILE A 154 -19.55 -6.06 1.77
N ASN A 155 -20.36 -6.36 0.75
CA ASN A 155 -19.89 -7.09 -0.42
C ASN A 155 -20.58 -6.60 -1.71
N SER A 156 -20.09 -7.09 -2.84
CA SER A 156 -20.60 -6.74 -4.18
C SER A 156 -22.10 -7.02 -4.42
N THR A 157 -22.76 -7.85 -3.60
CA THR A 157 -24.23 -8.03 -3.71
C THR A 157 -24.97 -6.80 -3.20
N THR A 158 -24.50 -6.22 -2.09
CA THR A 158 -25.07 -5.00 -1.49
C THR A 158 -24.49 -3.72 -2.07
N GLN A 159 -23.25 -3.78 -2.55
CA GLN A 159 -22.49 -2.65 -3.09
C GLN A 159 -21.88 -3.05 -4.44
N PRO A 160 -22.64 -3.06 -5.56
CA PRO A 160 -22.19 -3.60 -6.86
C PRO A 160 -20.92 -2.95 -7.42
N GLU A 161 -20.65 -1.71 -7.02
CA GLU A 161 -19.45 -0.97 -7.44
C GLU A 161 -18.19 -1.37 -6.66
N LEU A 162 -18.30 -2.26 -5.68
CA LEU A 162 -17.18 -2.88 -4.99
C LEU A 162 -16.59 -4.00 -5.86
N GLY A 163 -15.34 -3.81 -6.28
CA GLY A 163 -14.52 -4.76 -7.01
C GLY A 163 -13.64 -5.61 -6.11
N TYR A 164 -12.58 -6.19 -6.69
CA TYR A 164 -11.50 -6.84 -5.97
C TYR A 164 -10.59 -5.78 -5.36
N THR A 165 -10.68 -5.63 -4.04
CA THR A 165 -9.95 -4.63 -3.26
C THR A 165 -8.62 -5.20 -2.80
N ILE A 166 -7.65 -5.27 -3.72
CA ILE A 166 -6.30 -5.78 -3.45
C ILE A 166 -5.51 -4.81 -2.53
N GLY A 167 -5.89 -3.54 -2.52
CA GLY A 167 -5.30 -2.50 -1.69
C GLY A 167 -5.69 -2.55 -0.20
N THR A 168 -4.90 -1.87 0.63
CA THR A 168 -5.08 -1.79 2.09
C THR A 168 -6.06 -0.67 2.46
N PRO A 169 -7.15 -0.94 3.19
CA PRO A 169 -8.06 0.10 3.67
C PRO A 169 -7.32 1.14 4.52
N GLN A 170 -7.72 2.40 4.46
CA GLN A 170 -7.22 3.46 5.34
C GLN A 170 -8.26 3.80 6.39
N ILE A 171 -7.83 4.13 7.60
CA ILE A 171 -8.73 4.49 8.71
C ILE A 171 -8.42 5.92 9.14
N GLY A 172 -9.45 6.71 9.41
CA GLY A 172 -9.27 8.04 9.97
C GLY A 172 -10.57 8.76 10.29
N ARG A 173 -10.44 10.03 10.68
CA ARG A 173 -11.57 10.88 11.07
C ARG A 173 -11.86 11.96 10.04
N MET A 174 -13.11 12.05 9.62
CA MET A 174 -13.60 13.07 8.70
C MET A 174 -13.84 14.40 9.44
N PRO A 175 -13.81 15.56 8.76
CA PRO A 175 -14.12 16.85 9.37
C PRO A 175 -15.57 16.99 9.85
N ASN A 176 -16.51 16.19 9.32
CA ASN A 176 -17.90 16.14 9.79
C ASN A 176 -18.04 15.38 11.13
N GLY A 177 -16.99 14.69 11.57
CA GLY A 177 -16.92 13.96 12.82
C GLY A 177 -16.99 12.44 12.72
N ASP A 178 -17.29 11.91 11.53
CA ASP A 178 -17.38 10.47 11.30
C ASP A 178 -16.00 9.82 11.33
N TRP A 179 -15.92 8.66 11.98
CA TRP A 179 -14.81 7.74 11.87
C TRP A 179 -15.06 6.77 10.71
N VAL A 180 -14.11 6.67 9.79
CA VAL A 180 -14.34 6.00 8.51
C VAL A 180 -13.19 5.08 8.12
N ALA A 181 -13.55 4.02 7.42
CA ALA A 181 -12.66 3.26 6.56
C ALA A 181 -12.77 3.82 5.12
N ILE A 182 -11.63 4.04 4.48
CA ILE A 182 -11.54 4.61 3.13
C ILE A 182 -10.74 3.67 2.25
N LEU A 183 -11.27 3.36 1.08
CA LEU A 183 -10.61 2.51 0.11
C LEU A 183 -10.99 2.92 -1.31
N GLY A 184 -10.13 2.60 -2.27
CA GLY A 184 -10.54 2.53 -3.66
C GLY A 184 -11.50 1.36 -3.84
N ASN A 185 -12.44 1.49 -4.77
CA ASN A 185 -13.41 0.43 -5.03
C ASN A 185 -12.80 -0.87 -5.57
N GLY A 186 -11.52 -0.84 -5.93
CA GLY A 186 -10.82 -1.99 -6.48
C GLY A 186 -11.23 -2.26 -7.93
N TYR A 187 -10.77 -3.40 -8.44
CA TYR A 187 -10.83 -3.70 -9.86
C TYR A 187 -12.01 -4.61 -10.20
N GLU A 188 -12.42 -4.63 -11.46
CA GLU A 188 -13.50 -5.48 -11.95
C GLU A 188 -14.88 -5.24 -11.31
N SER A 189 -15.14 -4.04 -10.80
CA SER A 189 -16.44 -3.58 -10.29
C SER A 189 -17.56 -3.65 -11.36
N PHE A 190 -18.84 -3.52 -10.96
CA PHE A 190 -19.97 -3.65 -11.88
C PHE A 190 -19.90 -2.68 -13.07
N SER A 191 -19.74 -1.38 -12.81
CA SER A 191 -19.66 -0.38 -13.90
C SER A 191 -18.26 -0.22 -14.49
N LYS A 192 -17.25 -0.90 -13.94
CA LYS A 192 -15.82 -0.78 -14.30
C LYS A 192 -15.31 0.67 -14.23
N ARG A 193 -15.87 1.46 -13.31
CA ARG A 193 -15.45 2.84 -13.03
C ARG A 193 -14.63 2.90 -11.75
N ALA A 194 -13.69 3.84 -11.70
CA ALA A 194 -12.95 4.14 -10.49
C ALA A 194 -13.81 4.95 -9.52
N GLN A 195 -13.96 4.47 -8.29
CA GLN A 195 -14.73 5.16 -7.26
C GLN A 195 -14.00 5.11 -5.92
N LEU A 196 -14.08 6.19 -5.14
CA LEU A 196 -13.63 6.20 -3.75
C LEU A 196 -14.78 5.74 -2.86
N PHE A 197 -14.53 4.77 -1.99
CA PHE A 197 -15.46 4.30 -0.97
C PHE A 197 -15.06 4.87 0.39
N ILE A 198 -16.04 5.47 1.07
CA ILE A 198 -15.92 5.97 2.44
C ILE A 198 -17.00 5.27 3.25
N ILE A 199 -16.60 4.45 4.21
CA ILE A 199 -17.49 3.58 5.00
C ILE A 199 -17.39 3.99 6.46
N ARG A 200 -18.50 4.39 7.07
CA ARG A 200 -18.51 4.76 8.49
C ARG A 200 -18.29 3.52 9.36
N LEU A 201 -17.36 3.62 10.32
CA LEU A 201 -16.99 2.49 11.17
C LEU A 201 -18.13 2.03 12.08
N THR A 202 -18.97 2.95 12.57
CA THR A 202 -20.01 2.66 13.56
C THR A 202 -21.18 1.84 13.04
N ASP A 203 -21.53 1.98 11.75
CA ASP A 203 -22.76 1.40 11.17
C ASP A 203 -22.58 0.81 9.76
N GLY A 204 -21.39 0.95 9.16
CA GLY A 204 -21.12 0.46 7.81
C GLY A 204 -21.76 1.31 6.70
N ALA A 205 -22.25 2.52 6.99
CA ALA A 205 -22.86 3.39 5.98
C ALA A 205 -21.83 3.78 4.91
N VAL A 206 -22.16 3.52 3.64
CA VAL A 206 -21.27 3.70 2.50
C VAL A 206 -21.59 4.99 1.75
N THR A 207 -20.58 5.85 1.61
CA THR A 207 -20.56 6.98 0.66
C THR A 207 -19.59 6.68 -0.46
N LYS A 208 -20.01 6.88 -1.72
CA LYS A 208 -19.19 6.65 -2.92
C LYS A 208 -18.95 7.96 -3.65
N ILE A 209 -17.71 8.21 -4.05
CA ILE A 209 -17.35 9.31 -4.93
C ILE A 209 -16.93 8.72 -6.28
N ASP A 210 -17.80 8.85 -7.27
CA ASP A 210 -17.59 8.34 -8.63
C ASP A 210 -16.76 9.33 -9.45
N THR A 211 -15.65 8.88 -10.02
CA THR A 211 -14.82 9.72 -10.90
C THR A 211 -15.43 9.92 -12.28
N GLY A 212 -16.42 9.09 -12.65
CA GLY A 212 -16.98 9.04 -14.00
C GLY A 212 -16.05 8.39 -15.03
N VAL A 213 -14.86 7.92 -14.63
CA VAL A 213 -13.84 7.40 -15.55
C VAL A 213 -13.76 5.88 -15.47
N GLY A 214 -13.86 5.25 -16.65
CA GLY A 214 -13.90 3.80 -16.84
C GLY A 214 -15.24 3.32 -17.39
N ASN A 215 -15.25 2.15 -18.02
CA ASN A 215 -16.44 1.47 -18.51
C ASN A 215 -16.07 0.04 -18.94
N ALA A 216 -17.02 -0.74 -19.46
CA ALA A 216 -16.79 -2.11 -19.91
C ALA A 216 -15.71 -2.26 -21.01
N THR A 217 -15.49 -1.24 -21.85
CA THR A 217 -14.49 -1.27 -22.93
C THR A 217 -13.12 -0.78 -22.51
N THR A 218 -13.07 0.11 -21.52
CA THR A 218 -11.84 0.61 -20.89
C THR A 218 -11.98 0.45 -19.37
N PRO A 219 -11.80 -0.77 -18.84
CA PRO A 219 -12.02 -1.04 -17.43
C PRO A 219 -11.14 -0.19 -16.53
N ASN A 220 -11.71 0.26 -15.43
CA ASN A 220 -11.01 1.04 -14.43
C ASN A 220 -11.38 0.58 -13.01
N GLY A 221 -10.60 1.04 -12.05
CA GLY A 221 -10.80 0.81 -10.63
C GLY A 221 -9.80 1.64 -9.83
N LEU A 222 -10.22 2.16 -8.69
CA LEU A 222 -9.38 3.01 -7.86
C LEU A 222 -8.49 2.15 -6.95
N ALA A 223 -7.19 2.45 -6.92
CA ALA A 223 -6.20 1.77 -6.08
C ALA A 223 -6.23 2.27 -4.62
N THR A 224 -5.27 1.82 -3.81
CA THR A 224 -5.15 2.21 -2.40
C THR A 224 -5.02 3.73 -2.24
N PRO A 225 -5.91 4.38 -1.46
CA PRO A 225 -5.84 5.81 -1.24
C PRO A 225 -4.77 6.16 -0.21
N LYS A 226 -4.15 7.34 -0.33
CA LYS A 226 -3.28 7.99 0.67
C LYS A 226 -4.02 9.17 1.28
N LEU A 227 -4.02 9.27 2.61
CA LEU A 227 -4.71 10.35 3.34
C LEU A 227 -3.75 11.48 3.70
N ILE A 228 -4.13 12.73 3.42
CA ILE A 228 -3.58 13.90 4.12
C ILE A 228 -4.40 14.15 5.36
N VAL A 229 -3.75 14.04 6.52
CA VAL A 229 -4.33 14.36 7.82
C VAL A 229 -3.79 15.72 8.26
N GLY A 230 -4.69 16.62 8.66
CA GLY A 230 -4.33 17.96 9.14
C GLY A 230 -3.79 17.94 10.57
N SER A 231 -3.33 19.10 11.04
CA SER A 231 -2.87 19.28 12.42
C SER A 231 -3.95 19.02 13.48
N ASP A 232 -5.22 19.00 13.08
CA ASP A 232 -6.37 18.68 13.92
C ASP A 232 -6.74 17.19 13.90
N ALA A 233 -5.86 16.32 13.38
CA ALA A 233 -6.06 14.88 13.22
C ALA A 233 -7.30 14.49 12.39
N THR A 234 -7.78 15.39 11.52
CA THR A 234 -8.85 15.09 10.56
C THR A 234 -8.33 15.04 9.13
N ILE A 235 -8.97 14.21 8.30
CA ILE A 235 -8.64 14.05 6.89
C ILE A 235 -8.99 15.33 6.14
N LYS A 236 -8.03 15.86 5.36
CA LYS A 236 -8.19 17.07 4.54
C LYS A 236 -8.24 16.78 3.06
N ALA A 237 -7.48 15.79 2.61
CA ALA A 237 -7.47 15.36 1.21
C ALA A 237 -7.13 13.88 1.11
N ILE A 238 -7.51 13.28 -0.01
CA ILE A 238 -7.26 11.87 -0.31
C ILE A 238 -6.66 11.82 -1.72
N PHE A 239 -5.57 11.08 -1.90
CA PHE A 239 -4.96 10.82 -3.21
C PHE A 239 -5.07 9.35 -3.57
N ALA A 240 -5.39 9.03 -4.81
CA ALA A 240 -5.42 7.64 -5.25
C ALA A 240 -5.16 7.53 -6.75
N GLY A 241 -4.40 6.50 -7.13
CA GLY A 241 -4.20 6.12 -8.53
C GLY A 241 -5.36 5.28 -9.07
N ASP A 242 -5.46 5.15 -10.39
CA ASP A 242 -6.37 4.21 -11.05
C ASP A 242 -5.68 3.45 -12.22
N LEU A 243 -6.39 2.46 -12.77
CA LEU A 243 -5.86 1.62 -13.87
C LEU A 243 -5.65 2.38 -15.19
N LEU A 244 -6.26 3.56 -15.34
CA LEU A 244 -6.10 4.42 -16.51
C LEU A 244 -5.06 5.54 -16.27
N GLY A 245 -4.22 5.35 -15.25
CA GLY A 245 -3.08 6.19 -14.92
C GLY A 245 -3.43 7.53 -14.31
N ASN A 246 -4.68 7.74 -13.91
CA ASN A 246 -5.08 8.99 -13.28
C ASN A 246 -4.67 8.97 -11.79
N LEU A 247 -3.96 10.00 -11.36
CA LEU A 247 -3.76 10.32 -9.95
C LEU A 247 -4.81 11.32 -9.52
N TRP A 248 -5.83 10.83 -8.82
CA TRP A 248 -6.95 11.63 -8.32
C TRP A 248 -6.59 12.31 -7.01
N LYS A 249 -7.23 13.47 -6.78
CA LYS A 249 -7.31 14.13 -5.48
C LYS A 249 -8.77 14.35 -5.13
N PHE A 250 -9.14 14.03 -3.90
CA PHE A 250 -10.45 14.31 -3.34
C PHE A 250 -10.27 15.28 -2.17
N ASP A 251 -10.95 16.42 -2.23
CA ASP A 251 -10.99 17.41 -1.15
C ASP A 251 -12.05 16.98 -0.13
N VAL A 252 -11.65 16.94 1.15
CA VAL A 252 -12.50 16.47 2.24
C VAL A 252 -12.86 17.64 3.15
N LYS A 253 -14.16 17.93 3.24
CA LYS A 253 -14.72 19.01 4.06
C LYS A 253 -15.85 18.49 4.95
N SER A 254 -16.28 19.30 5.92
CA SER A 254 -17.42 18.94 6.78
C SER A 254 -18.73 18.81 6.00
N SER A 255 -18.86 19.54 4.88
CA SER A 255 -20.01 19.47 3.96
C SER A 255 -19.99 18.24 3.04
N GLY A 256 -18.91 17.46 3.03
CA GLY A 256 -18.74 16.30 2.15
C GLY A 256 -17.40 16.27 1.44
N THR A 257 -17.22 15.22 0.63
CA THR A 257 -16.02 14.97 -0.18
C THR A 257 -16.31 15.25 -1.65
N THR A 258 -15.42 15.97 -2.33
CA THR A 258 -15.54 16.31 -3.75
C THR A 258 -14.25 15.99 -4.49
N ILE A 259 -14.33 15.69 -5.79
CA ILE A 259 -13.13 15.57 -6.63
C ILE A 259 -12.54 16.96 -6.84
N ALA A 260 -11.24 17.10 -6.61
CA ALA A 260 -10.52 18.36 -6.78
C ALA A 260 -10.42 18.74 -8.27
N PHE A 261 -9.85 19.91 -8.57
CA PHE A 261 -9.55 20.37 -9.93
C PHE A 261 -10.75 20.30 -10.89
N SER A 262 -11.95 20.67 -10.38
CA SER A 262 -13.20 20.67 -11.14
C SER A 262 -13.56 19.30 -11.73
N GLY A 263 -13.30 18.21 -10.98
CA GLY A 263 -13.60 16.85 -11.43
C GLY A 263 -12.51 16.21 -12.29
N SER A 264 -11.34 16.84 -12.41
CA SER A 264 -10.19 16.29 -13.15
C SER A 264 -9.15 15.67 -12.21
N PRO A 265 -8.38 14.67 -12.66
CA PRO A 265 -7.27 14.16 -11.88
C PRO A 265 -6.17 15.22 -11.73
N LEU A 266 -5.35 15.12 -10.67
CA LEU A 266 -4.17 15.97 -10.49
C LEU A 266 -3.19 15.77 -11.66
N PHE A 267 -2.99 14.52 -12.05
CA PHE A 267 -2.03 14.10 -13.06
C PHE A 267 -2.53 12.84 -13.75
N GLN A 268 -2.13 12.62 -15.00
CA GLN A 268 -2.35 11.35 -15.68
C GLN A 268 -1.02 10.81 -16.21
N ALA A 269 -0.61 9.65 -15.70
CA ALA A 269 0.60 8.94 -16.11
C ALA A 269 0.41 8.36 -17.50
N LYS A 270 1.17 8.91 -18.45
CA LYS A 270 1.18 8.49 -19.85
C LYS A 270 2.58 8.54 -20.43
N ILE A 271 2.93 7.52 -21.20
CA ILE A 271 4.10 7.50 -22.08
C ILE A 271 3.61 7.45 -23.53
N GLY A 272 4.01 8.41 -24.37
CA GLY A 272 3.58 8.45 -25.78
C GLY A 272 2.06 8.46 -26.01
N GLY A 273 1.28 8.94 -25.04
CA GLY A 273 -0.19 8.93 -25.07
C GLY A 273 -0.86 7.67 -24.51
N VAL A 274 -0.10 6.61 -24.24
CA VAL A 274 -0.57 5.36 -23.63
C VAL A 274 -0.63 5.53 -22.12
N ALA A 275 -1.78 5.26 -21.50
CA ALA A 275 -1.97 5.33 -20.06
C ALA A 275 -1.17 4.22 -19.36
N GLN A 276 -0.56 4.56 -18.21
CA GLN A 276 0.19 3.62 -17.40
C GLN A 276 -0.57 3.39 -16.07
N PRO A 277 -0.98 2.15 -15.74
CA PRO A 277 -1.80 1.88 -14.56
C PRO A 277 -1.07 2.22 -13.26
N ILE A 278 -1.78 2.78 -12.28
CA ILE A 278 -1.25 3.06 -10.93
C ILE A 278 -1.98 2.14 -9.95
N THR A 279 -1.32 1.07 -9.50
CA THR A 279 -1.91 0.11 -8.54
C THR A 279 -1.40 0.25 -7.10
N VAL A 280 -0.38 1.10 -6.88
CA VAL A 280 0.23 1.33 -5.57
C VAL A 280 -0.44 2.48 -4.82
N GLN A 281 -0.35 2.47 -3.49
CA GLN A 281 -0.60 3.65 -2.68
C GLN A 281 0.52 4.68 -2.95
N PRO A 282 0.23 5.93 -3.34
CA PRO A 282 1.27 6.95 -3.41
C PRO A 282 1.81 7.27 -2.00
N ASP A 283 3.09 7.60 -1.89
CA ASP A 283 3.63 8.26 -0.70
C ASP A 283 3.81 9.76 -0.96
N MET A 284 4.03 10.55 0.08
CA MET A 284 4.10 12.01 -0.07
C MET A 284 5.00 12.69 0.94
N ILE A 285 5.61 13.79 0.51
CA ILE A 285 6.46 14.66 1.33
C ILE A 285 6.10 16.13 1.09
N PRO A 286 6.14 17.01 2.11
CA PRO A 286 5.98 18.45 1.90
C PRO A 286 7.05 18.98 0.94
N HIS A 287 6.64 19.84 0.01
CA HIS A 287 7.57 20.51 -0.88
C HIS A 287 8.06 21.83 -0.26
N SER A 288 9.32 22.22 -0.48
CA SER A 288 9.94 23.40 0.15
C SER A 288 9.27 24.73 -0.21
N LYS A 289 8.56 24.78 -1.35
CA LYS A 289 7.74 25.92 -1.78
C LYS A 289 6.28 25.88 -1.28
N GLY A 290 5.93 24.92 -0.42
CA GLY A 290 4.56 24.61 -0.02
C GLY A 290 3.92 23.53 -0.90
N GLY A 291 2.74 23.06 -0.49
CA GLY A 291 2.07 21.92 -1.12
C GLY A 291 2.77 20.59 -0.84
N MET A 292 2.40 19.55 -1.60
CA MET A 292 2.87 18.18 -1.39
C MET A 292 3.47 17.61 -2.67
N MET A 293 4.58 16.90 -2.53
CA MET A 293 5.16 16.08 -3.58
C MET A 293 4.63 14.65 -3.43
N LEU A 294 3.90 14.16 -4.43
CA LEU A 294 3.30 12.83 -4.49
C LEU A 294 4.24 11.91 -5.27
N LEU A 295 4.61 10.78 -4.66
CA LEU A 295 5.61 9.84 -5.14
C LEU A 295 4.95 8.49 -5.38
N PHE A 296 5.01 8.02 -6.61
CA PHE A 296 4.34 6.80 -7.03
C PHE A 296 5.04 6.23 -8.26
N GLY A 297 4.67 5.01 -8.60
CA GLY A 297 5.10 4.38 -9.84
C GLY A 297 3.93 3.72 -10.52
N THR A 298 4.19 3.26 -11.73
CA THR A 298 3.19 2.63 -12.59
C THR A 298 3.51 1.16 -12.81
N GLY A 299 2.48 0.41 -13.13
CA GLY A 299 2.52 -1.03 -13.24
C GLY A 299 1.27 -1.69 -12.69
N LYS A 300 1.00 -2.89 -13.20
CA LYS A 300 0.07 -3.84 -12.60
C LYS A 300 0.62 -5.25 -12.72
N ILE A 301 0.23 -6.11 -11.78
CA ILE A 301 0.53 -7.54 -11.75
C ILE A 301 -0.54 -8.32 -10.98
N TYR A 302 -1.78 -8.23 -11.44
CA TYR A 302 -2.91 -8.94 -10.83
C TYR A 302 -3.72 -9.75 -11.85
N GLU A 303 -3.45 -9.59 -13.14
CA GLU A 303 -3.96 -10.40 -14.25
C GLU A 303 -2.84 -11.30 -14.81
N THR A 304 -3.21 -12.40 -15.45
CA THR A 304 -2.24 -13.37 -16.00
C THR A 304 -1.40 -12.75 -17.12
N GLU A 305 -2.02 -11.91 -17.93
CA GLU A 305 -1.41 -11.21 -19.06
C GLU A 305 -0.38 -10.18 -18.60
N ASP A 306 -0.43 -9.74 -17.33
CA ASP A 306 0.49 -8.73 -16.80
C ASP A 306 1.93 -9.21 -16.79
N ALA A 307 2.16 -10.48 -16.48
CA ALA A 307 3.50 -11.07 -16.44
C ALA A 307 4.17 -11.07 -17.82
N LEU A 308 3.38 -11.07 -18.90
CA LEU A 308 3.85 -11.07 -20.28
C LEU A 308 3.92 -9.66 -20.88
N ASN A 309 3.23 -8.68 -20.28
CA ASN A 309 3.26 -7.31 -20.75
C ASN A 309 4.67 -6.73 -20.57
N THR A 310 5.24 -6.13 -21.62
CA THR A 310 6.58 -5.54 -21.59
C THR A 310 6.56 -4.02 -21.76
N ASP A 311 5.39 -3.39 -21.61
CA ASP A 311 5.25 -1.95 -21.77
C ASP A 311 6.07 -1.23 -20.70
N VAL A 312 6.81 -0.22 -21.14
CA VAL A 312 7.66 0.59 -20.26
C VAL A 312 6.77 1.29 -19.22
N GLN A 313 7.07 1.04 -17.95
CA GLN A 313 6.50 1.77 -16.82
C GLN A 313 7.43 2.89 -16.38
N SER A 314 6.94 3.77 -15.52
CA SER A 314 7.70 4.91 -15.01
C SER A 314 7.45 5.14 -13.52
N LEU A 315 8.45 5.72 -12.86
CA LEU A 315 8.37 6.30 -11.52
C LEU A 315 8.15 7.81 -11.63
N TYR A 316 7.36 8.37 -10.73
CA TYR A 316 6.90 9.74 -10.77
C TYR A 316 7.03 10.42 -9.41
N GLY A 317 7.45 11.67 -9.44
CA GLY A 317 7.28 12.63 -8.37
C GLY A 317 6.47 13.82 -8.89
N VAL A 318 5.29 14.08 -8.35
CA VAL A 318 4.35 15.08 -8.86
C VAL A 318 3.98 16.08 -7.77
N TRP A 319 4.15 17.37 -8.05
CA TRP A 319 3.91 18.44 -7.09
C TRP A 319 2.48 18.95 -7.14
N ASP A 320 1.68 18.66 -6.11
CA ASP A 320 0.41 19.34 -5.83
C ASP A 320 0.72 20.70 -5.19
N GLN A 321 0.32 21.78 -5.86
CA GLN A 321 0.53 23.16 -5.42
C GLN A 321 -0.58 23.67 -4.49
N THR A 322 -1.48 22.81 -4.04
CA THR A 322 -2.50 23.20 -3.07
C THR A 322 -1.88 23.67 -1.76
N GLY A 323 -2.20 24.90 -1.35
CA GLY A 323 -1.61 25.53 -0.17
C GLY A 323 -0.25 26.20 -0.42
N VAL A 324 0.23 26.27 -1.66
CA VAL A 324 1.39 27.09 -2.01
C VAL A 324 1.00 28.58 -1.93
N PRO A 325 1.69 29.42 -1.14
CA PRO A 325 1.29 30.82 -0.93
C PRO A 325 1.19 31.66 -2.20
N SER A 326 2.01 31.37 -3.21
CA SER A 326 2.00 32.09 -4.50
C SER A 326 1.01 31.54 -5.52
N VAL A 327 0.22 30.51 -5.18
CA VAL A 327 -0.74 29.86 -6.08
C VAL A 327 -2.14 29.95 -5.48
N SER A 328 -2.92 30.94 -5.95
CA SER A 328 -4.28 31.19 -5.46
C SER A 328 -5.31 30.18 -5.98
N SER A 329 -5.05 29.54 -7.11
CA SER A 329 -5.95 28.55 -7.73
C SER A 329 -5.15 27.39 -8.31
N PRO A 330 -4.85 26.36 -7.49
CA PRO A 330 -4.14 25.17 -7.95
C PRO A 330 -4.90 24.45 -9.08
N THR A 331 -4.17 24.01 -10.09
CA THR A 331 -4.73 23.33 -11.27
C THR A 331 -4.14 21.92 -11.45
N SER A 332 -4.89 21.08 -12.18
CA SER A 332 -4.41 19.81 -12.72
C SER A 332 -3.20 20.03 -13.62
N ILE A 333 -2.33 19.03 -13.70
CA ILE A 333 -1.13 19.06 -14.51
C ILE A 333 -1.44 18.54 -15.91
N SER A 334 -1.33 19.42 -16.90
CA SER A 334 -1.51 19.09 -18.32
C SER A 334 -0.19 18.61 -18.95
N GLY A 335 -0.29 17.75 -19.97
CA GLY A 335 0.89 17.29 -20.74
C GLY A 335 1.63 16.04 -20.20
N SER A 336 1.17 15.44 -19.10
CA SER A 336 1.82 14.24 -18.50
C SER A 336 3.33 14.50 -18.29
N GLN A 337 4.20 13.64 -18.81
CA GLN A 337 5.66 13.70 -18.70
C GLN A 337 6.28 15.03 -19.17
N SER A 338 5.65 15.74 -20.13
CA SER A 338 6.22 17.01 -20.61
C SER A 338 6.21 18.12 -19.56
N ALA A 339 5.30 18.05 -18.58
CA ALA A 339 5.23 18.96 -17.45
C ALA A 339 6.21 18.61 -16.32
N LEU A 340 6.92 17.49 -16.45
CA LEU A 340 7.86 16.99 -15.46
C LEU A 340 9.30 17.07 -15.98
N GLN A 341 10.26 17.06 -15.06
CA GLN A 341 11.68 16.95 -15.38
C GLN A 341 12.05 15.48 -15.59
N LYS A 342 12.66 15.16 -16.74
CA LYS A 342 13.10 13.78 -17.03
C LYS A 342 14.33 13.43 -16.19
N ARG A 343 14.34 12.19 -15.69
CA ARG A 343 15.49 11.45 -15.19
C ARG A 343 15.82 10.31 -16.14
N THR A 344 17.09 10.21 -16.53
CA THR A 344 17.55 9.17 -17.44
C THR A 344 18.28 8.09 -16.64
N LEU A 345 17.83 6.85 -16.76
CA LEU A 345 18.48 5.69 -16.17
C LEU A 345 19.62 5.17 -17.06
N SER A 346 20.69 4.73 -16.42
CA SER A 346 21.80 4.01 -17.06
C SER A 346 22.38 2.95 -16.13
N TRP A 347 23.04 1.92 -16.68
CA TRP A 347 23.78 0.94 -15.88
C TRP A 347 25.05 1.57 -15.28
N SER A 348 25.36 1.20 -14.04
CA SER A 348 26.55 1.58 -13.29
C SER A 348 27.24 0.34 -12.71
N GLY A 349 27.57 -0.61 -13.57
CA GLY A 349 28.04 -1.96 -13.20
C GLY A 349 26.99 -3.03 -13.47
N SER A 350 27.23 -4.27 -13.03
CA SER A 350 26.45 -5.43 -13.47
C SER A 350 25.01 -5.50 -12.93
N ASN A 351 24.73 -4.92 -11.76
CA ASN A 351 23.41 -4.95 -11.11
C ASN A 351 23.07 -3.60 -10.43
N ALA A 352 23.71 -2.52 -10.87
CA ALA A 352 23.56 -1.21 -10.25
C ALA A 352 23.13 -0.17 -11.28
N TYR A 353 22.30 0.76 -10.83
CA TYR A 353 21.68 1.78 -11.64
C TYR A 353 22.27 3.14 -11.28
N ALA A 354 22.50 3.98 -12.29
CA ALA A 354 22.73 5.41 -12.16
C ALA A 354 21.55 6.18 -12.75
N VAL A 355 21.39 7.41 -12.28
CA VAL A 355 20.35 8.34 -12.76
C VAL A 355 20.98 9.70 -13.05
N SER A 356 20.46 10.37 -14.07
CA SER A 356 20.86 11.74 -14.39
C SER A 356 20.50 12.73 -13.26
N ASN A 357 21.29 13.80 -13.11
CA ASN A 357 21.26 14.69 -11.94
C ASN A 357 20.90 16.15 -12.30
N GLU A 358 20.07 16.36 -13.32
CA GLU A 358 19.69 17.71 -13.74
C GLU A 358 18.82 18.41 -12.69
N THR A 359 19.00 19.72 -12.51
CA THR A 359 18.15 20.53 -11.63
C THR A 359 16.72 20.61 -12.18
N VAL A 360 15.73 20.51 -11.29
CA VAL A 360 14.32 20.76 -11.64
C VAL A 360 14.05 22.26 -11.62
N ASP A 361 13.62 22.82 -12.74
CA ASP A 361 13.07 24.18 -12.78
C ASP A 361 11.61 24.20 -12.29
N TRP A 362 11.44 24.49 -11.00
CA TRP A 362 10.14 24.55 -10.33
C TRP A 362 9.23 25.72 -10.78
N THR A 363 9.70 26.59 -11.68
CA THR A 363 8.85 27.63 -12.28
C THR A 363 8.08 27.11 -13.49
N SER A 364 8.64 26.14 -14.22
CA SER A 364 8.06 25.57 -15.44
C SER A 364 7.67 24.10 -15.31
N LYS A 365 8.24 23.38 -14.32
CA LYS A 365 7.98 21.96 -14.07
C LYS A 365 7.16 21.74 -12.80
N ARG A 366 6.35 20.68 -12.82
CA ARG A 366 5.48 20.24 -11.71
C ARG A 366 5.96 18.93 -11.10
N GLY A 367 7.25 18.64 -11.17
CA GLY A 367 7.84 17.43 -10.60
C GLY A 367 8.90 16.79 -11.50
N TRP A 368 9.09 15.49 -11.35
CA TRP A 368 10.07 14.69 -12.08
C TRP A 368 9.50 13.31 -12.45
N TYR A 369 10.09 12.66 -13.43
CA TYR A 369 9.76 11.27 -13.80
C TYR A 369 10.99 10.50 -14.25
N MET A 370 10.93 9.18 -14.15
CA MET A 370 11.98 8.26 -14.55
C MET A 370 11.35 7.03 -15.22
N ASP A 371 11.66 6.81 -16.50
CA ASP A 371 11.17 5.62 -17.23
C ASP A 371 12.00 4.39 -16.86
N LEU A 372 11.33 3.29 -16.51
CA LEU A 372 11.94 1.99 -16.18
C LEU A 372 12.23 1.21 -17.47
N ASN A 373 13.21 1.69 -18.24
CA ASN A 373 13.48 1.23 -19.60
C ASN A 373 14.79 0.43 -19.76
N LEU A 374 15.51 0.14 -18.67
CA LEU A 374 16.73 -0.68 -18.71
C LEU A 374 16.45 -2.17 -18.63
N SER A 375 15.51 -2.58 -17.77
CA SER A 375 15.03 -3.96 -17.69
C SER A 375 13.64 -4.05 -18.32
N THR A 376 13.43 -5.03 -19.19
CA THR A 376 12.16 -5.20 -19.90
C THR A 376 11.04 -5.58 -18.94
N GLY A 377 9.89 -4.91 -19.04
CA GLY A 377 8.71 -5.20 -18.21
C GLY A 377 8.83 -4.79 -16.74
N GLU A 378 9.89 -4.05 -16.37
CA GLU A 378 10.09 -3.54 -15.02
C GLU A 378 8.96 -2.57 -14.61
N ARG A 379 8.42 -2.75 -13.40
CA ARG A 379 7.24 -2.01 -12.94
C ARG A 379 7.17 -1.86 -11.42
N LEU A 380 6.44 -0.87 -10.93
CA LEU A 380 6.20 -0.69 -9.50
C LEU A 380 4.84 -1.28 -9.11
N THR A 381 4.85 -2.26 -8.21
CA THR A 381 3.62 -2.82 -7.61
C THR A 381 3.71 -2.98 -6.09
N ILE A 382 4.78 -2.44 -5.51
CA ILE A 382 5.01 -2.36 -4.06
C ILE A 382 4.92 -0.89 -3.69
N ASP A 383 4.17 -0.59 -2.64
CA ASP A 383 3.98 0.78 -2.18
C ASP A 383 5.34 1.42 -1.84
N PRO A 384 5.64 2.61 -2.38
CA PRO A 384 6.87 3.31 -2.09
C PRO A 384 6.89 3.81 -0.64
N GLN A 385 8.10 3.99 -0.09
CA GLN A 385 8.27 4.39 1.31
C GLN A 385 9.24 5.56 1.44
N ILE A 386 8.84 6.59 2.19
CA ILE A 386 9.67 7.76 2.48
C ILE A 386 10.39 7.62 3.82
N PHE A 387 11.68 7.97 3.80
CA PHE A 387 12.51 8.16 4.97
C PHE A 387 13.26 9.49 4.86
N PHE A 388 12.90 10.47 5.70
CA PHE A 388 13.36 11.86 5.57
C PHE A 388 13.11 12.41 4.16
N ASP A 389 14.17 12.73 3.41
CA ASP A 389 14.13 13.22 2.03
C ASP A 389 14.41 12.11 1.01
N GLU A 390 14.56 10.86 1.45
CA GLU A 390 14.77 9.69 0.60
C GLU A 390 13.42 9.03 0.26
N ILE A 391 13.22 8.71 -1.02
CA ILE A 391 12.15 7.84 -1.49
C ILE A 391 12.73 6.49 -1.86
N VAL A 392 12.17 5.42 -1.30
CA VAL A 392 12.51 4.04 -1.63
C VAL A 392 11.44 3.46 -2.54
N PHE A 393 11.83 3.13 -3.77
CA PHE A 393 10.99 2.37 -4.70
C PHE A 393 11.53 0.95 -4.83
N THR A 394 10.68 -0.05 -4.63
CA THR A 394 11.02 -1.46 -4.90
C THR A 394 10.21 -1.94 -6.11
N THR A 395 10.84 -1.98 -7.28
CA THR A 395 10.21 -2.46 -8.52
C THR A 395 10.33 -3.97 -8.64
N ILE A 396 9.50 -4.54 -9.50
CA ILE A 396 9.56 -5.94 -9.89
C ILE A 396 9.82 -6.05 -11.39
N ILE A 397 10.53 -7.09 -11.77
CA ILE A 397 10.77 -7.51 -13.14
C ILE A 397 10.20 -8.93 -13.22
N PRO A 398 9.00 -9.10 -13.80
CA PRO A 398 8.40 -10.42 -13.96
C PRO A 398 9.32 -11.34 -14.76
N ALA A 399 9.38 -12.60 -14.37
CA ALA A 399 10.08 -13.60 -15.15
C ALA A 399 9.26 -14.02 -16.37
N SER A 400 9.89 -14.65 -17.38
CA SER A 400 9.15 -15.29 -18.46
C SER A 400 8.26 -16.41 -17.90
N ALA A 401 6.96 -16.36 -18.19
CA ALA A 401 5.88 -17.15 -17.57
C ALA A 401 5.89 -18.68 -17.78
N VAL A 402 7.06 -19.34 -17.84
CA VAL A 402 7.16 -20.78 -18.13
C VAL A 402 6.80 -21.63 -16.89
N ASP A 403 6.89 -21.08 -15.67
CA ASP A 403 6.49 -21.79 -14.45
C ASP A 403 5.85 -20.85 -13.41
N THR A 404 4.58 -21.09 -13.09
CA THR A 404 3.77 -20.36 -12.10
C THR A 404 4.26 -20.53 -10.65
N CYS A 405 5.13 -21.51 -10.41
CA CYS A 405 5.72 -21.84 -9.12
C CYS A 405 7.20 -21.42 -9.02
N SER A 406 7.76 -20.88 -10.11
CA SER A 406 9.14 -20.40 -10.19
C SER A 406 9.23 -18.94 -9.72
N SER A 407 10.22 -18.66 -8.88
CA SER A 407 10.54 -17.32 -8.38
C SER A 407 11.66 -16.64 -9.17
N ASP A 408 11.70 -16.86 -10.47
CA ASP A 408 12.77 -16.43 -11.40
C ASP A 408 12.72 -14.96 -11.83
N GLY A 409 11.86 -14.15 -11.19
CA GLY A 409 11.82 -12.71 -11.39
C GLY A 409 12.99 -12.00 -10.71
N LYS A 410 13.05 -10.69 -10.88
CA LYS A 410 14.00 -9.82 -10.15
C LYS A 410 13.28 -8.64 -9.52
N SER A 411 13.94 -7.98 -8.59
CA SER A 411 13.49 -6.70 -8.05
C SER A 411 14.62 -5.69 -8.08
N THR A 412 14.28 -4.42 -8.28
CA THR A 412 15.23 -3.31 -8.18
C THR A 412 14.81 -2.38 -7.06
N THR A 413 15.73 -2.07 -6.16
CA THR A 413 15.53 -1.06 -5.12
C THR A 413 16.18 0.23 -5.57
N PHE A 414 15.40 1.29 -5.73
CA PHE A 414 15.89 2.64 -5.97
C PHE A 414 15.80 3.45 -4.68
N ILE A 415 16.86 4.19 -4.36
CA ILE A 415 16.87 5.20 -3.29
C ILE A 415 17.22 6.53 -3.94
N LEU A 416 16.23 7.40 -4.05
CA LEU A 416 16.34 8.69 -4.74
C LEU A 416 15.95 9.82 -3.79
N ASN A 417 16.36 11.04 -4.11
CA ASN A 417 15.81 12.20 -3.41
C ASN A 417 14.34 12.40 -3.80
N ALA A 418 13.46 12.43 -2.81
CA ALA A 418 12.01 12.50 -2.98
C ALA A 418 11.55 13.78 -3.71
N ILE A 419 12.27 14.89 -3.54
CA ILE A 419 11.88 16.18 -4.14
C ILE A 419 12.30 16.27 -5.60
N ASN A 420 13.47 15.76 -5.99
CA ASN A 420 13.99 15.99 -7.34
C ASN A 420 14.28 14.72 -8.16
N GLY A 421 14.20 13.53 -7.57
CA GLY A 421 14.44 12.26 -8.25
C GLY A 421 15.90 11.98 -8.59
N ASN A 422 16.84 12.74 -8.00
CA ASN A 422 18.27 12.60 -8.24
C ASN A 422 18.88 11.55 -7.30
N VAL A 423 20.06 11.06 -7.67
CA VAL A 423 20.93 10.31 -6.74
C VAL A 423 21.49 11.25 -5.68
N PHE A 424 21.68 10.74 -4.47
CA PHE A 424 22.34 11.47 -3.41
C PHE A 424 23.84 11.64 -3.69
N PRO A 425 24.49 12.73 -3.23
CA PRO A 425 25.92 12.95 -3.39
C PRO A 425 26.78 12.10 -2.43
N TYR A 426 26.19 11.07 -1.81
CA TYR A 426 26.82 10.14 -0.90
C TYR A 426 26.22 8.73 -1.10
N PRO A 427 26.95 7.66 -0.73
CA PRO A 427 26.44 6.30 -0.88
C PRO A 427 25.24 6.02 0.02
N THR A 428 24.24 5.33 -0.54
CA THR A 428 23.01 4.88 0.15
C THR A 428 22.89 3.35 0.19
N PHE A 429 23.74 2.65 -0.55
CA PHE A 429 23.79 1.19 -0.62
C PHE A 429 25.16 0.68 -0.17
N ASP A 430 25.16 -0.46 0.51
CA ASP A 430 26.37 -1.27 0.68
C ASP A 430 26.66 -1.99 -0.65
N THR A 431 27.71 -1.52 -1.31
CA THR A 431 28.20 -2.03 -2.60
C THR A 431 29.46 -2.87 -2.44
N THR A 432 30.12 -2.78 -1.28
CA THR A 432 31.32 -3.57 -0.95
C THR A 432 30.99 -4.92 -0.32
N GLY A 433 29.80 -5.07 0.26
CA GLY A 433 29.32 -6.28 0.92
C GLY A 433 29.84 -6.46 2.35
N ASP A 434 30.27 -5.38 3.02
CA ASP A 434 30.80 -5.42 4.38
C ASP A 434 29.75 -5.12 5.48
N ASN A 435 28.48 -4.97 5.07
CA ASN A 435 27.30 -4.64 5.88
C ASN A 435 27.30 -3.22 6.46
N LYS A 436 28.05 -2.31 5.85
CA LYS A 436 28.09 -0.89 6.21
C LYS A 436 27.92 -0.04 4.97
N VAL A 437 27.30 1.12 5.14
CA VAL A 437 27.26 2.15 4.11
C VAL A 437 28.27 3.23 4.50
N THR A 438 29.38 3.31 3.77
CA THR A 438 30.50 4.21 4.04
C THR A 438 30.93 4.96 2.79
N SER A 439 31.95 5.83 2.89
CA SER A 439 32.54 6.48 1.72
C SER A 439 33.31 5.54 0.79
N ALA A 440 33.53 4.29 1.18
CA ALA A 440 34.12 3.26 0.32
C ALA A 440 33.11 2.70 -0.69
N ASP A 441 31.81 2.90 -0.46
CA ASP A 441 30.76 2.43 -1.34
C ASP A 441 30.58 3.33 -2.56
N ALA A 442 30.14 2.73 -3.66
CA ALA A 442 29.81 3.45 -4.87
C ALA A 442 28.49 4.23 -4.71
N ILE A 443 28.45 5.44 -5.26
CA ILE A 443 27.23 6.23 -5.37
C ILE A 443 26.40 5.68 -6.52
N ILE A 444 25.32 4.98 -6.19
CA ILE A 444 24.37 4.39 -7.14
C ILE A 444 22.94 4.82 -6.78
N ALA A 445 22.08 4.91 -7.80
CA ALA A 445 20.68 5.28 -7.66
C ALA A 445 19.77 4.08 -7.31
N GLY A 446 20.21 2.88 -7.68
CA GLY A 446 19.48 1.66 -7.36
C GLY A 446 20.32 0.39 -7.54
N LYS A 447 19.84 -0.71 -6.94
CA LYS A 447 20.49 -2.02 -6.94
C LYS A 447 19.46 -3.10 -7.28
N GLN A 448 19.77 -3.94 -8.25
CA GLN A 448 18.96 -5.11 -8.62
C GLN A 448 19.37 -6.33 -7.79
N GLY A 449 18.38 -7.05 -7.31
CA GLY A 449 18.52 -8.27 -6.52
C GLY A 449 17.50 -9.33 -6.92
N GLY A 450 17.40 -10.39 -6.11
CA GLY A 450 16.35 -11.40 -6.26
C GLY A 450 14.96 -10.80 -6.09
N LEU A 451 13.96 -11.48 -6.63
CA LEU A 451 12.57 -11.06 -6.55
C LEU A 451 12.10 -10.94 -5.10
N THR A 452 11.58 -9.77 -4.76
CA THR A 452 10.86 -9.51 -3.52
C THR A 452 9.47 -8.95 -3.81
N PHE A 453 8.53 -9.23 -2.92
CA PHE A 453 7.14 -8.78 -3.02
C PHE A 453 6.75 -7.78 -1.94
N GLY A 454 7.71 -7.35 -1.13
CA GLY A 454 7.51 -6.26 -0.19
C GLY A 454 8.82 -5.77 0.38
N SER A 455 8.94 -4.45 0.49
CA SER A 455 9.97 -3.81 1.30
C SER A 455 9.35 -3.29 2.58
N THR A 456 10.12 -3.28 3.66
CA THR A 456 9.73 -2.63 4.90
C THR A 456 10.90 -1.83 5.43
N LEU A 457 10.67 -0.54 5.64
CA LEU A 457 11.65 0.35 6.22
C LEU A 457 11.46 0.41 7.75
N LEU A 458 12.41 -0.18 8.50
CA LEU A 458 12.45 -0.18 9.96
C LEU A 458 13.25 1.03 10.44
N LYS A 459 12.62 1.97 11.14
CA LYS A 459 13.22 3.24 11.59
C LYS A 459 13.67 3.14 13.05
N ASN A 460 14.86 3.62 13.37
CA ASN A 460 15.34 3.86 14.72
C ASN A 460 16.08 5.21 14.78
N GLY A 461 15.35 6.26 15.17
CA GLY A 461 15.86 7.63 15.17
C GLY A 461 16.36 8.06 13.78
N PRO A 462 17.61 8.51 13.62
CA PRO A 462 18.17 8.91 12.32
C PRO A 462 18.60 7.72 11.44
N SER A 463 18.49 6.48 11.93
CA SER A 463 18.84 5.27 11.18
C SER A 463 17.59 4.57 10.66
N ALA A 464 17.70 3.95 9.49
CA ALA A 464 16.70 3.03 9.00
C ALA A 464 17.36 1.80 8.38
N ILE A 465 16.69 0.66 8.45
CA ILE A 465 17.04 -0.60 7.78
C ILE A 465 15.94 -0.89 6.76
N ILE A 466 16.33 -1.20 5.52
CA ILE A 466 15.41 -1.65 4.48
C ILE A 466 15.39 -3.18 4.51
N TYR A 467 14.32 -3.74 5.05
CA TYR A 467 14.12 -5.18 5.04
C TYR A 467 13.41 -5.63 3.76
N GLN A 468 14.03 -6.53 3.01
CA GLN A 468 13.51 -7.11 1.77
C GLN A 468 13.67 -8.63 1.78
N PRO A 469 12.60 -9.39 2.04
CA PRO A 469 12.67 -10.84 1.95
C PRO A 469 12.71 -11.26 0.48
N GLU A 470 13.68 -12.09 0.10
CA GLU A 470 13.65 -12.75 -1.21
C GLU A 470 12.66 -13.91 -1.23
N SER A 471 12.05 -14.10 -2.38
CA SER A 471 11.10 -15.18 -2.67
C SER A 471 11.71 -16.59 -2.63
N SER A 472 13.03 -16.76 -2.81
CA SER A 472 13.71 -18.07 -2.86
C SER A 472 14.45 -18.47 -1.57
N GLY A 473 14.29 -17.75 -0.46
CA GLY A 473 14.78 -18.17 0.86
C GLY A 473 16.23 -17.80 1.19
N ALA A 474 16.94 -17.09 0.31
CA ALA A 474 18.16 -16.37 0.67
C ALA A 474 17.78 -14.92 0.97
N GLY A 475 17.66 -14.51 2.23
CA GLY A 475 17.34 -13.11 2.51
C GLY A 475 18.39 -12.18 1.90
N LEU A 476 18.00 -11.28 1.00
CA LEU A 476 18.75 -10.05 0.77
C LEU A 476 18.48 -9.17 1.97
N SER A 477 19.39 -9.20 2.95
CA SER A 477 19.52 -8.06 3.83
C SER A 477 19.93 -6.86 2.96
N GLY A 478 18.96 -6.04 2.59
CA GLY A 478 19.22 -4.65 2.22
C GLY A 478 19.82 -3.95 3.43
N ASN A 479 21.12 -4.14 3.65
CA ASN A 479 21.87 -3.54 4.75
C ASN A 479 22.12 -2.06 4.49
N GLY A 480 21.02 -1.30 4.38
CA GLY A 480 21.05 0.09 4.76
C GLY A 480 21.27 0.13 6.26
N THR A 481 22.52 0.27 6.69
CA THR A 481 22.87 0.49 8.09
C THR A 481 23.69 1.77 8.19
N ARG A 482 23.09 2.80 8.80
CA ARG A 482 23.80 3.89 9.48
C ARG A 482 23.95 3.65 10.99
N ALA A 483 23.86 2.40 11.46
CA ALA A 483 24.10 2.05 12.86
C ALA A 483 24.95 0.78 13.03
N THR A 484 25.75 0.81 14.09
CA THR A 484 26.56 -0.27 14.64
C THR A 484 25.84 -1.62 14.67
N ALA A 485 26.57 -2.65 14.25
CA ALA A 485 26.16 -4.04 14.15
C ALA A 485 25.26 -4.52 15.30
N ILE A 486 24.05 -4.98 14.96
CA ILE A 486 23.36 -5.99 15.76
C ILE A 486 23.76 -7.34 15.17
N VAL A 487 24.53 -8.09 15.96
CA VAL A 487 25.06 -9.44 15.68
C VAL A 487 23.89 -10.40 15.38
N PRO A 488 24.06 -11.36 14.44
CA PRO A 488 22.96 -12.14 13.88
C PRO A 488 22.56 -13.28 14.82
N SER A 489 21.35 -13.22 15.36
CA SER A 489 20.74 -14.41 15.97
C SER A 489 19.26 -14.59 15.67
N TYR A 490 18.57 -13.60 15.12
CA TYR A 490 17.20 -13.77 14.64
C TYR A 490 16.90 -12.75 13.54
N ASN A 491 17.10 -13.14 12.27
CA ASN A 491 16.46 -12.43 11.17
C ASN A 491 14.98 -12.84 11.19
N PRO A 492 14.02 -11.95 11.50
CA PRO A 492 12.61 -12.28 11.28
C PRO A 492 12.45 -12.55 9.78
N THR A 493 12.25 -13.81 9.40
CA THR A 493 12.07 -14.20 7.99
C THR A 493 10.62 -13.94 7.60
N ARG A 494 10.34 -12.81 6.96
CA ARG A 494 9.01 -12.54 6.41
C ARG A 494 8.93 -13.09 5.00
N ARG A 495 8.46 -14.31 4.77
CA ARG A 495 8.17 -14.74 3.39
C ARG A 495 6.89 -14.03 2.93
N ILE A 496 7.00 -13.21 1.90
CA ILE A 496 5.87 -12.57 1.22
C ILE A 496 5.78 -13.26 -0.14
N TRP A 497 4.63 -13.80 -0.47
CA TRP A 497 4.36 -14.35 -1.80
C TRP A 497 3.45 -13.36 -2.53
N LYS A 498 3.60 -13.16 -3.82
CA LYS A 498 2.62 -12.41 -4.61
C LYS A 498 2.37 -13.20 -5.85
N GLN A 499 1.10 -13.29 -6.23
CA GLN A 499 0.78 -13.98 -7.47
C GLN A 499 1.23 -13.13 -8.65
N ILE A 500 2.04 -13.75 -9.52
CA ILE A 500 2.47 -13.17 -10.79
C ILE A 500 1.52 -13.61 -11.93
N LEU A 501 0.91 -14.79 -11.81
CA LEU A 501 0.05 -15.40 -12.84
C LEU A 501 -1.23 -15.98 -12.21
N ARG A 502 -2.40 -15.60 -12.73
CA ARG A 502 -3.68 -16.21 -12.35
C ARG A 502 -3.92 -17.46 -13.20
N THR A 503 -4.13 -18.61 -12.56
CA THR A 503 -4.44 -19.87 -13.23
C THR A 503 -5.80 -20.41 -12.78
N ASP A 504 -6.85 -19.58 -12.90
CA ASP A 504 -8.26 -19.98 -13.03
C ASP A 504 -9.24 -18.78 -13.16
#